data_AF-A0A3N9XGJ8-F1
#
_entry.id   AF-A0A3N9XGJ8-F1
#
_cell.length_a   1.000
_cell.length_b   1.000
_cell.length_c   1.000
_cell.angle_alpha   90.00
_cell.angle_beta   90.00
_cell.angle_gamma   90.00
#
_symmetry.space_group_name_H-M   'P 1'
#
loop_
_entity.id
_entity.type
_entity.pdbx_description
1 polymer ?
#
loop_
_entity_poly.entity_id
_entity_poly.type
_entity_poly.pdbx_seq_one_letter_code
_entity_poly.pdbx_strand_id
1 'polypeptide(L)'
;MGLADFIRIARGNLTPEELAERDAAARARREQREAEAARQAADADAITAQEVALATDRQRHPWRMETAVGIGSVELVCHADTLDRLLVMLDRTIGWRNPKQDEGRVEKLDGHMVRVLLSGQQVSLILFRTKERAANAWAGEAALARRFYRAFASVVDQVDPDAPVAAALPPVLLDDRVSAPARDDEVPPSNQ
;
A
#
# COMPACT_ATOMS: atom_id res chain seq x y z
N MET A 1 37.85 -48.60 7.29
CA MET A 1 38.03 -48.69 5.83
C MET A 1 39.05 -49.77 5.54
N GLY A 2 38.66 -50.82 4.81
CA GLY A 2 39.56 -51.94 4.48
C GLY A 2 40.40 -51.68 3.24
N LEU A 3 41.52 -52.40 3.08
CA LEU A 3 42.43 -52.31 1.93
C LEU A 3 41.71 -52.53 0.57
N ALA A 4 40.64 -53.33 0.58
CA ALA A 4 39.79 -53.61 -0.59
C ALA A 4 38.98 -52.38 -1.04
N ASP A 5 38.48 -51.56 -0.10
CA ASP A 5 37.76 -50.32 -0.42
C ASP A 5 38.69 -49.29 -1.07
N PHE A 6 39.95 -49.22 -0.59
CA PHE A 6 40.96 -48.30 -1.11
C PHE A 6 41.35 -48.63 -2.56
N ILE A 7 41.48 -49.91 -2.90
CA ILE A 7 41.78 -50.37 -4.27
C ILE A 7 40.58 -50.15 -5.22
N ARG A 8 39.35 -50.29 -4.72
CA ARG A 8 38.12 -50.11 -5.49
C ARG A 8 37.91 -48.64 -5.88
N ILE A 9 38.15 -47.73 -4.93
CA ILE A 9 38.10 -46.28 -5.14
C ILE A 9 39.20 -45.82 -6.11
N ALA A 10 40.42 -46.38 -6.02
CA ALA A 10 41.54 -46.01 -6.90
C ALA A 10 41.44 -46.56 -8.35
N ARG A 11 40.63 -47.60 -8.60
CA ARG A 11 40.44 -48.22 -9.94
C ARG A 11 39.16 -47.80 -10.68
N GLY A 12 38.32 -46.94 -10.10
CA GLY A 12 37.13 -46.43 -10.76
C GLY A 12 35.95 -47.40 -10.92
N ASN A 13 35.98 -48.56 -10.27
CA ASN A 13 34.91 -49.58 -10.37
C ASN A 13 33.88 -49.41 -9.23
N LEU A 14 32.98 -48.43 -9.40
CA LEU A 14 31.80 -48.27 -8.56
C LEU A 14 30.82 -49.43 -8.78
N THR A 15 30.18 -49.90 -7.71
CA THR A 15 29.06 -50.84 -7.82
C THR A 15 27.82 -50.14 -8.40
N PRO A 16 26.87 -50.91 -8.98
CA PRO A 16 25.62 -50.34 -9.48
C PRO A 16 24.83 -49.54 -8.44
N GLU A 17 24.89 -49.95 -7.17
CA GLU A 17 24.24 -49.25 -6.05
C GLU A 17 24.92 -47.91 -5.74
N GLU A 18 26.26 -47.87 -5.68
CA GLU A 18 27.02 -46.62 -5.46
C GLU A 18 26.86 -45.64 -6.63
N LEU A 19 26.74 -46.13 -7.86
CA LEU A 19 26.40 -45.31 -9.04
C LEU A 19 24.99 -44.71 -8.93
N ALA A 20 24.00 -45.52 -8.53
CA ALA A 20 22.62 -45.06 -8.35
C ALA A 20 22.51 -44.02 -7.23
N GLU A 21 23.25 -44.18 -6.13
CA GLU A 21 23.31 -43.22 -5.02
C GLU A 21 23.97 -41.91 -5.46
N ARG A 22 25.08 -41.98 -6.20
CA ARG A 22 25.75 -40.79 -6.74
C ARG A 22 24.85 -40.02 -7.72
N ASP A 23 24.12 -40.73 -8.57
CA ASP A 23 23.21 -40.14 -9.54
C ASP A 23 21.96 -39.55 -8.85
N ALA A 24 21.43 -40.19 -7.81
CA ALA A 24 20.37 -39.64 -6.97
C ALA A 24 20.83 -38.36 -6.25
N ALA A 25 22.03 -38.37 -5.67
CA ALA A 25 22.63 -37.19 -5.04
C ALA A 25 22.95 -36.08 -6.05
N ALA A 26 23.28 -36.42 -7.30
CA ALA A 26 23.46 -35.45 -8.37
C ALA A 26 22.14 -34.82 -8.83
N ARG A 27 21.06 -35.60 -8.91
CA ARG A 27 19.69 -35.11 -9.20
C ARG A 27 19.18 -34.20 -8.09
N ALA A 28 19.28 -34.63 -6.83
CA ALA A 28 18.87 -33.81 -5.69
C ALA A 28 19.61 -32.46 -5.62
N ARG A 29 20.92 -32.44 -5.93
CA ARG A 29 21.70 -31.19 -6.01
C ARG A 29 21.35 -30.31 -7.21
N ARG A 30 20.82 -30.89 -8.31
CA ARG A 30 20.30 -30.10 -9.44
C ARG A 30 18.95 -29.50 -9.07
N GLU A 31 18.03 -30.30 -8.55
CA GLU A 31 16.71 -29.86 -8.11
C GLU A 31 16.79 -28.75 -7.04
N GLN A 32 17.69 -28.89 -6.05
CA GLN A 32 17.91 -27.85 -5.05
C GLN A 32 18.43 -26.54 -5.66
N ARG A 33 19.39 -26.61 -6.60
CA ARG A 33 19.92 -25.42 -7.28
C ARG A 33 18.89 -24.77 -8.19
N GLU A 34 18.08 -25.56 -8.88
CA GLU A 34 16.99 -25.07 -9.72
C GLU A 34 15.91 -24.40 -8.86
N ALA A 35 15.53 -25.00 -7.72
CA ALA A 35 14.58 -24.42 -6.78
C ALA A 35 15.11 -23.13 -6.15
N GLU A 36 16.39 -23.06 -5.79
CA GLU A 36 17.02 -21.86 -5.26
C GLU A 36 17.13 -20.77 -6.33
N ALA A 37 17.54 -21.10 -7.55
CA ALA A 37 17.59 -20.16 -8.66
C ALA A 37 16.19 -19.61 -9.01
N ALA A 38 15.16 -20.45 -8.97
CA ALA A 38 13.78 -20.01 -9.18
C ALA A 38 13.29 -19.04 -8.09
N ARG A 39 13.64 -19.28 -6.82
CA ARG A 39 13.34 -18.35 -5.72
C ARG A 39 14.07 -17.02 -5.90
N GLN A 40 15.36 -17.07 -6.19
CA GLN A 40 16.17 -15.87 -6.42
C GLN A 40 15.64 -15.04 -7.61
N ALA A 41 15.22 -15.70 -8.70
CA ALA A 41 14.59 -15.02 -9.83
C ALA A 41 13.27 -14.34 -9.42
N ALA A 42 12.40 -15.03 -8.68
CA ALA A 42 11.15 -14.46 -8.19
C ALA A 42 11.36 -13.26 -7.25
N ASP A 43 12.34 -13.35 -6.35
CA ASP A 43 12.70 -12.25 -5.44
C ASP A 43 13.27 -11.04 -6.22
N ALA A 44 14.12 -11.29 -7.22
CA ALA A 44 14.68 -10.23 -8.08
C ALA A 44 13.59 -9.52 -8.91
N ASP A 45 12.63 -10.28 -9.46
CA ASP A 45 11.48 -9.74 -10.18
C ASP A 45 10.61 -8.90 -9.24
N ALA A 46 10.38 -9.35 -8.00
CA ALA A 46 9.61 -8.62 -7.00
C ALA A 46 10.29 -7.29 -6.60
N ILE A 47 11.62 -7.30 -6.41
CA ILE A 47 12.41 -6.09 -6.13
C ILE A 47 12.30 -5.12 -7.31
N THR A 48 12.49 -5.60 -8.54
CA THR A 48 12.42 -4.78 -9.74
C THR A 48 11.03 -4.15 -9.91
N ALA A 49 9.96 -4.92 -9.73
CA ALA A 49 8.60 -4.43 -9.78
C ALA A 49 8.34 -3.36 -8.70
N GLN A 50 8.88 -3.55 -7.50
CA GLN A 50 8.80 -2.57 -6.41
C GLN A 50 9.53 -1.27 -6.75
N GLU A 51 10.74 -1.35 -7.31
CA GLU A 51 11.53 -0.17 -7.73
C GLU A 51 10.83 0.63 -8.83
N VAL A 52 10.28 -0.05 -9.84
CA VAL A 52 9.51 0.59 -10.92
C VAL A 52 8.28 1.30 -10.35
N ALA A 53 7.51 0.63 -9.48
CA ALA A 53 6.34 1.23 -8.85
C ALA A 53 6.70 2.48 -8.02
N LEU A 54 7.81 2.44 -7.28
CA LEU A 54 8.31 3.59 -6.52
C LEU A 54 8.77 4.72 -7.45
N ALA A 55 9.42 4.41 -8.56
CA ALA A 55 9.85 5.40 -9.56
C ALA A 55 8.64 6.10 -10.20
N THR A 56 7.62 5.34 -10.61
CA THR A 56 6.37 5.88 -11.14
C THR A 56 5.65 6.77 -10.11
N ASP A 57 5.57 6.34 -8.85
CA ASP A 57 4.96 7.15 -7.78
C ASP A 57 5.73 8.45 -7.50
N ARG A 58 7.06 8.42 -7.59
CA ARG A 58 7.90 9.62 -7.49
C ARG A 58 7.61 10.60 -8.62
N GLN A 59 7.47 10.10 -9.85
CA GLN A 59 7.18 10.91 -11.03
C GLN A 59 5.76 11.49 -11.03
N ARG A 60 4.77 10.77 -10.47
CA ARG A 60 3.38 11.24 -10.40
C ARG A 60 3.14 12.30 -9.32
N HIS A 61 3.98 12.38 -8.30
CA HIS A 61 3.74 13.28 -7.18
C HIS A 61 3.69 14.77 -7.55
N PRO A 62 4.61 15.34 -8.36
CA PRO A 62 4.48 16.71 -8.83
C PRO A 62 3.15 16.99 -9.53
N TRP A 63 2.73 16.10 -10.43
CA TRP A 63 1.43 16.21 -11.11
C TRP A 63 0.26 16.16 -10.12
N ARG A 64 0.27 15.23 -9.15
CA ARG A 64 -0.79 15.18 -8.12
C ARG A 64 -0.86 16.45 -7.28
N MET A 65 0.29 17.04 -6.97
CA MET A 65 0.35 18.30 -6.23
C MET A 65 -0.27 19.44 -7.03
N GLU A 66 0.04 19.54 -8.32
CA GLU A 66 -0.52 20.53 -9.24
C GLU A 66 -2.04 20.36 -9.40
N THR A 67 -2.49 19.13 -9.71
CA THR A 67 -3.91 18.80 -9.83
C THR A 67 -4.68 19.07 -8.53
N ALA A 68 -4.10 18.72 -7.38
CA ALA A 68 -4.74 18.93 -6.08
C ALA A 68 -5.03 20.41 -5.79
N VAL A 69 -4.14 21.34 -6.16
CA VAL A 69 -4.36 22.77 -5.95
C VAL A 69 -5.56 23.30 -6.77
N GLY A 70 -5.85 22.68 -7.92
CA GLY A 70 -7.02 23.00 -8.75
C GLY A 70 -8.35 22.47 -8.22
N ILE A 71 -8.35 21.58 -7.23
CA ILE A 71 -9.57 21.01 -6.65
C ILE A 71 -10.30 22.08 -5.82
N GLY A 72 -11.56 22.36 -6.16
CA GLY A 72 -12.42 23.27 -5.39
C GLY A 72 -12.67 22.76 -3.97
N SER A 73 -13.19 21.54 -3.84
CA SER A 73 -13.33 20.86 -2.56
C SER A 73 -13.38 19.34 -2.70
N VAL A 74 -13.00 18.64 -1.64
CA VAL A 74 -13.16 17.18 -1.50
C VAL A 74 -13.60 16.86 -0.07
N GLU A 75 -14.42 15.83 0.08
CA GLU A 75 -14.79 15.30 1.39
C GLU A 75 -13.79 14.23 1.85
N LEU A 76 -13.39 14.28 3.11
CA LEU A 76 -12.70 13.19 3.81
C LEU A 76 -13.68 12.57 4.81
N VAL A 77 -13.92 11.27 4.71
CA VAL A 77 -14.70 10.51 5.69
C VAL A 77 -13.78 9.53 6.42
N CYS A 78 -13.66 9.68 7.74
CA CYS A 78 -12.76 8.86 8.55
C CYS A 78 -13.20 8.81 10.02
N HIS A 79 -12.57 7.96 10.83
CA HIS A 79 -12.77 7.99 12.28
C HIS A 79 -12.21 9.28 12.90
N ALA A 80 -12.82 9.78 13.97
CA ALA A 80 -12.39 11.02 14.64
C ALA A 80 -10.91 11.00 15.06
N ASP A 81 -10.43 9.87 15.59
CA ASP A 81 -9.00 9.71 15.97
C ASP A 81 -8.08 9.72 14.74
N THR A 82 -8.54 9.18 13.60
CA THR A 82 -7.79 9.22 12.34
C THR A 82 -7.63 10.66 11.87
N LEU A 83 -8.69 11.46 11.97
CA LEU A 83 -8.61 12.90 11.72
C LEU A 83 -7.60 13.55 12.65
N ASP A 84 -7.65 13.31 13.96
CA ASP A 84 -6.70 13.90 14.91
C ASP A 84 -5.25 13.57 14.60
N ARG A 85 -4.96 12.33 14.18
CA ARG A 85 -3.61 11.96 13.74
C ARG A 85 -3.17 12.71 12.49
N LEU A 86 -4.07 12.92 11.53
CA LEU A 86 -3.78 13.74 10.34
C LEU A 86 -3.49 15.19 10.73
N LEU A 87 -4.28 15.77 11.63
CA LEU A 87 -4.10 17.15 12.10
C LEU A 87 -2.76 17.33 12.81
N VAL A 88 -2.38 16.40 13.69
CA VAL A 88 -1.08 16.41 14.37
C VAL A 88 0.08 16.36 13.36
N MET A 89 -0.07 15.58 12.29
CA MET A 89 0.93 15.49 11.23
C MET A 89 1.12 16.82 10.48
N LEU A 90 0.06 17.62 10.40
CA LEU A 90 0.01 18.86 9.60
C LEU A 90 0.21 20.14 10.40
N ASP A 91 0.12 20.09 11.74
CA ASP A 91 0.08 21.25 12.65
C ASP A 91 1.17 22.30 12.40
N ARG A 92 2.38 21.87 12.02
CA ARG A 92 3.53 22.77 11.73
C ARG A 92 3.76 23.05 10.24
N THR A 93 2.75 22.86 9.41
CA THR A 93 2.85 23.07 7.97
C THR A 93 2.46 24.49 7.63
N ILE A 94 3.37 25.23 7.01
CA ILE A 94 3.11 26.61 6.58
C ILE A 94 1.92 26.61 5.61
N GLY A 95 0.96 27.50 5.85
CA GLY A 95 -0.27 27.60 5.05
C GLY A 95 -1.33 26.54 5.37
N TRP A 96 -1.09 25.64 6.33
CA TRP A 96 -2.12 24.74 6.82
C TRP A 96 -3.17 25.51 7.63
N ARG A 97 -4.44 25.30 7.29
CA ARG A 97 -5.59 25.77 8.06
C ARG A 97 -6.31 24.54 8.60
N ASN A 98 -6.42 24.44 9.92
CA ASN A 98 -7.06 23.31 10.56
C ASN A 98 -8.58 23.36 10.28
N PRO A 99 -9.19 22.35 9.62
CA PRO A 99 -10.61 22.37 9.32
C PRO A 99 -11.50 22.39 10.57
N LYS A 100 -11.00 22.00 11.74
CA LYS A 100 -11.74 22.12 13.02
C LYS A 100 -11.90 23.57 13.49
N GLN A 101 -11.16 24.52 12.95
CA GLN A 101 -11.26 25.95 13.31
C GLN A 101 -12.32 26.70 12.51
N ASP A 102 -12.85 26.09 11.44
CA ASP A 102 -13.82 26.68 10.55
C ASP A 102 -15.19 26.04 10.78
N GLU A 103 -16.21 26.86 11.03
CA GLU A 103 -17.57 26.37 11.23
C GLU A 103 -18.11 25.68 9.98
N GLY A 104 -18.84 24.57 10.17
CA GLY A 104 -19.45 23.81 9.08
C GLY A 104 -18.50 22.92 8.26
N ARG A 105 -17.20 22.89 8.57
CA ARG A 105 -16.24 22.03 7.86
C ARG A 105 -16.10 20.62 8.38
N VAL A 106 -16.52 20.36 9.62
CA VAL A 106 -16.46 19.03 10.24
C VAL A 106 -17.85 18.64 10.70
N GLU A 107 -18.41 17.61 10.08
CA GLU A 107 -19.69 17.00 10.43
C GLU A 107 -19.43 15.69 11.17
N LYS A 108 -20.12 15.47 12.29
CA LYS A 108 -20.09 14.20 13.02
C LYS A 108 -21.08 13.24 12.39
N LEU A 109 -20.63 12.00 12.17
CA LEU A 109 -21.44 10.90 11.67
C LEU A 109 -21.55 9.80 12.74
N ASP A 110 -22.34 8.76 12.44
CA ASP A 110 -22.50 7.60 13.32
C ASP A 110 -21.19 6.83 13.53
N GLY A 111 -21.08 6.14 14.67
CA GLY A 111 -19.95 5.26 14.95
C GLY A 111 -18.61 5.98 15.11
N HIS A 112 -18.62 7.21 15.62
CA HIS A 112 -17.42 8.06 15.79
C HIS A 112 -16.71 8.43 14.48
N MET A 113 -17.43 8.35 13.36
CA MET A 113 -16.96 8.82 12.07
C MET A 113 -17.18 10.34 11.95
N VAL A 114 -16.39 10.97 11.10
CA VAL A 114 -16.48 12.39 10.77
C VAL A 114 -16.37 12.57 9.27
N ARG A 115 -17.14 13.51 8.72
CA ARG A 115 -16.99 14.03 7.36
C ARG A 115 -16.32 15.40 7.46
N VAL A 116 -15.28 15.61 6.68
CA VAL A 116 -14.47 16.83 6.68
C VAL A 116 -14.39 17.40 5.28
N LEU A 117 -14.78 18.66 5.11
CA LEU A 117 -14.63 19.36 3.84
C LEU A 117 -13.23 19.98 3.74
N LEU A 118 -12.48 19.59 2.72
CA LEU A 118 -11.12 20.04 2.46
C LEU A 118 -11.06 20.81 1.14
N SER A 119 -10.28 21.90 1.11
CA SER A 119 -9.94 22.60 -0.14
C SER A 119 -8.77 21.95 -0.86
N GLY A 120 -8.58 22.25 -2.15
CA GLY A 120 -7.43 21.76 -2.92
C GLY A 120 -6.07 22.08 -2.29
N GLN A 121 -5.92 23.28 -1.71
CA GLN A 121 -4.72 23.65 -0.94
C GLN A 121 -4.49 22.72 0.26
N GLN A 122 -5.54 22.31 0.97
CA GLN A 122 -5.41 21.36 2.09
C GLN A 122 -5.02 19.98 1.56
N VAL A 123 -5.60 19.54 0.44
CA VAL A 123 -5.25 18.26 -0.20
C VAL A 123 -3.79 18.23 -0.64
N SER A 124 -3.28 19.31 -1.27
CA SER A 124 -1.88 19.38 -1.69
C SER A 124 -0.93 19.32 -0.48
N LEU A 125 -1.22 20.05 0.60
CA LEU A 125 -0.43 19.99 1.83
C LEU A 125 -0.47 18.60 2.48
N ILE A 126 -1.62 17.92 2.45
CA ILE A 126 -1.75 16.53 2.91
C ILE A 126 -0.85 15.62 2.09
N LEU A 127 -0.92 15.68 0.74
CA LEU A 127 -0.07 14.88 -0.14
C LEU A 127 1.42 15.11 0.11
N PHE A 128 1.83 16.37 0.25
CA PHE A 128 3.21 16.74 0.54
C PHE A 128 3.70 16.14 1.86
N ARG A 129 2.98 16.40 2.96
CA ARG A 129 3.41 15.97 4.30
C ARG A 129 3.34 14.47 4.49
N THR A 130 2.30 13.82 3.95
CA THR A 130 2.16 12.37 4.07
C THR A 130 3.22 11.63 3.26
N LYS A 131 3.64 12.16 2.10
CA LYS A 131 4.79 11.62 1.36
C LYS A 131 6.09 11.78 2.12
N GLU A 132 6.35 12.95 2.67
CA GLU A 132 7.54 13.23 3.48
C GLU A 132 7.60 12.30 4.71
N ARG A 133 6.50 12.16 5.45
CA ARG A 133 6.40 11.31 6.64
C ARG A 133 6.49 9.82 6.32
N ALA A 134 5.95 9.40 5.18
CA ALA A 134 6.09 8.02 4.71
C ALA A 134 7.56 7.61 4.50
N ALA A 135 8.44 8.56 4.19
CA ALA A 135 9.87 8.33 3.99
C ALA A 135 10.70 8.51 5.28
N ASN A 136 10.33 9.46 6.14
CA ASN A 136 11.21 9.95 7.22
C ASN A 136 10.72 9.63 8.66
N ALA A 137 9.48 9.17 8.84
CA ALA A 137 8.95 8.87 10.17
C ALA A 137 9.29 7.44 10.64
N TRP A 138 9.09 7.18 11.93
CA TRP A 138 9.15 5.82 12.48
C TRP A 138 8.06 4.93 11.88
N ALA A 139 8.23 3.60 11.96
CA ALA A 139 7.49 2.64 11.13
C ALA A 139 5.95 2.78 11.15
N GLY A 140 5.33 2.99 12.32
CA GLY A 140 3.88 3.10 12.42
C GLY A 140 3.32 4.42 11.88
N GLU A 141 3.97 5.55 12.15
CA GLU A 141 3.60 6.82 11.55
C GLU A 141 3.84 6.82 10.04
N ALA A 142 4.93 6.21 9.59
CA ALA A 142 5.20 6.03 8.16
C ALA A 142 4.12 5.17 7.48
N ALA A 143 3.63 4.12 8.14
CA ALA A 143 2.53 3.29 7.62
C ALA A 143 1.22 4.08 7.51
N LEU A 144 0.88 4.85 8.54
CA LEU A 144 -0.31 5.70 8.54
C LEU A 144 -0.20 6.80 7.46
N ALA A 145 0.97 7.44 7.33
CA ALA A 145 1.24 8.44 6.30
C ALA A 145 1.10 7.87 4.89
N ARG A 146 1.62 6.66 4.62
CA ARG A 146 1.42 5.96 3.34
C ARG A 146 -0.05 5.73 3.04
N ARG A 147 -0.85 5.37 4.04
CA ARG A 147 -2.28 5.15 3.88
C ARG A 147 -3.02 6.44 3.54
N PHE A 148 -2.75 7.53 4.25
CA PHE A 148 -3.29 8.85 3.90
C PHE A 148 -2.89 9.23 2.48
N TYR A 149 -1.60 9.18 2.16
CA TYR A 149 -1.10 9.56 0.84
C TYR A 149 -1.81 8.79 -0.27
N ARG A 150 -1.93 7.45 -0.14
CA ARG A 150 -2.60 6.60 -1.14
C ARG A 150 -4.08 6.95 -1.31
N ALA A 151 -4.80 7.18 -0.21
CA ALA A 151 -6.22 7.52 -0.28
C ALA A 151 -6.45 8.84 -1.02
N PHE A 152 -5.71 9.90 -0.68
CA PHE A 152 -5.79 11.17 -1.38
C PHE A 152 -5.30 11.07 -2.83
N ALA A 153 -4.18 10.40 -3.06
CA ALA A 153 -3.64 10.19 -4.42
C ALA A 153 -4.65 9.47 -5.32
N SER A 154 -5.39 8.50 -4.79
CA SER A 154 -6.39 7.76 -5.59
C SER A 154 -7.55 8.63 -6.07
N VAL A 155 -7.96 9.63 -5.27
CA VAL A 155 -9.01 10.58 -5.68
C VAL A 155 -8.44 11.61 -6.66
N VAL A 156 -7.22 12.10 -6.42
CA VAL A 156 -6.56 13.04 -7.33
C VAL A 156 -6.25 12.40 -8.69
N ASP A 157 -5.87 11.13 -8.72
CA ASP A 157 -5.61 10.38 -9.96
C ASP A 157 -6.88 10.21 -10.84
N GLN A 158 -8.08 10.46 -10.29
CA GLN A 158 -9.34 10.43 -11.03
C GLN A 158 -9.76 11.81 -11.56
N VAL A 159 -9.08 12.88 -11.17
CA VAL A 159 -9.39 14.24 -11.62
C VAL A 159 -8.90 14.41 -13.05
N ASP A 160 -9.84 14.70 -13.94
CA ASP A 160 -9.54 15.19 -15.29
C ASP A 160 -9.62 16.74 -15.28
N PRO A 161 -8.48 17.45 -15.38
CA PRO A 161 -8.45 18.91 -15.34
C PRO A 161 -9.12 19.56 -16.56
N ASP A 162 -9.26 18.83 -17.67
CA ASP A 162 -9.87 19.31 -18.91
C ASP A 162 -11.36 18.96 -19.01
N ALA A 163 -11.91 18.23 -18.02
CA ALA A 163 -13.31 17.87 -18.00
C ALA A 163 -14.22 19.11 -17.78
N PRO A 164 -15.39 19.16 -18.45
CA PRO A 164 -16.36 20.23 -18.23
C PRO A 164 -16.85 20.24 -16.77
N VAL A 165 -16.97 21.45 -16.20
CA VAL A 165 -17.36 21.68 -14.79
C VAL A 165 -18.71 21.04 -14.49
N ALA A 166 -18.76 19.92 -13.75
CA ALA A 166 -19.99 19.46 -13.08
C ALA A 166 -19.87 18.21 -12.18
N ALA A 167 -18.81 17.40 -12.24
CA ALA A 167 -18.77 16.18 -11.43
C ALA A 167 -18.16 16.45 -10.04
N ALA A 168 -18.92 16.17 -8.98
CA ALA A 168 -18.39 16.13 -7.62
C ALA A 168 -17.34 15.01 -7.52
N LEU A 169 -16.20 15.30 -6.89
CA LEU A 169 -15.18 14.30 -6.65
C LEU A 169 -15.67 13.26 -5.63
N PRO A 170 -15.30 11.98 -5.78
CA PRO A 170 -15.62 10.98 -4.77
C PRO A 170 -14.95 11.36 -3.43
N PRO A 171 -15.60 11.04 -2.29
CA PRO A 171 -15.00 11.28 -1.00
C PRO A 171 -13.75 10.41 -0.80
N VAL A 172 -12.76 10.96 -0.11
CA VAL A 172 -11.64 10.19 0.42
C VAL A 172 -12.15 9.40 1.62
N LEU A 173 -12.29 8.08 1.49
CA LEU A 173 -12.72 7.20 2.57
C LEU A 173 -11.51 6.55 3.26
N LEU A 174 -11.40 6.75 4.57
CA LEU A 174 -10.41 6.08 5.42
C LEU A 174 -11.12 5.30 6.52
N ASP A 175 -11.62 4.13 6.11
CA ASP A 175 -12.17 3.11 6.99
C ASP A 175 -11.67 1.73 6.51
N ASP A 176 -11.20 0.89 7.42
CA ASP A 176 -10.78 -0.50 7.13
C ASP A 176 -11.93 -1.49 7.21
N ARG A 177 -13.16 -1.04 7.47
CA ARG A 177 -14.34 -1.89 7.26
C ARG A 177 -14.33 -2.33 5.81
N VAL A 178 -13.80 -3.54 5.59
CA VAL A 178 -14.01 -4.37 4.41
C VAL A 178 -15.47 -4.16 4.04
N SER A 179 -15.76 -3.83 2.78
CA SER A 179 -17.13 -3.77 2.28
C SER A 179 -17.84 -5.07 2.62
N ALA A 180 -18.44 -5.15 3.80
CA ALA A 180 -19.36 -6.19 4.15
C ALA A 180 -20.54 -5.90 3.23
N PRO A 181 -20.91 -6.81 2.31
CA PRO A 181 -22.11 -6.62 1.54
C PRO A 181 -23.22 -6.36 2.55
N ALA A 182 -23.97 -5.28 2.33
CA ALA A 182 -25.12 -4.94 3.15
C ALA A 182 -25.95 -6.23 3.28
N ARG A 183 -26.07 -6.75 4.51
CA ARG A 183 -27.10 -7.73 4.77
C ARG A 183 -28.41 -6.98 4.59
N ASP A 184 -29.15 -7.37 3.56
CA ASP A 184 -30.58 -7.10 3.45
C ASP A 184 -31.27 -7.80 4.63
N ASP A 185 -31.16 -7.23 5.82
CA ASP A 185 -31.86 -7.72 7.00
C ASP A 185 -33.19 -6.94 7.15
N GLU A 186 -34.22 -7.64 6.69
CA GLU A 186 -35.57 -7.75 7.26
C GLU A 186 -36.50 -6.52 7.26
N VAL A 187 -37.46 -6.60 6.34
CA VAL A 187 -38.78 -5.99 6.46
C VAL A 187 -39.42 -6.43 7.79
N PRO A 188 -39.86 -5.52 8.67
CA PRO A 188 -40.51 -5.91 9.92
C PRO A 188 -41.86 -6.59 9.64
N PRO A 189 -42.29 -7.57 10.47
CA PRO A 189 -43.56 -8.25 10.26
C PRO A 189 -44.70 -7.25 10.42
N SER A 190 -45.60 -7.28 9.44
CA SER A 190 -46.86 -6.54 9.44
C SER A 190 -47.76 -7.12 10.54
N ASN A 191 -48.14 -6.29 11.51
CA ASN A 191 -49.15 -6.63 12.50
C ASN A 191 -50.48 -6.93 11.79
N GLN A 192 -51.04 -8.12 12.04
CA GLN A 192 -52.47 -8.41 11.98
C GLN A 192 -52.99 -8.59 13.40
#